data_AF-A0A5J5NYI0-F1
#
_entry.id   AF-A0A5J5NYI0-F1
#
_cell.length_a   1.000
_cell.length_b   1.000
_cell.length_c   1.000
_cell.angle_alpha   90.00
_cell.angle_beta   90.00
_cell.angle_gamma   90.00
#
_symmetry.space_group_name_H-M   'P 1'
#
loop_
_entity.id
_entity.type
_entity.pdbx_description
1 polymer ?
#
loop_
_entity_poly.entity_id
_entity_poly.type
_entity_poly.pdbx_seq_one_letter_code
_entity_poly.pdbx_strand_id
1 'polypeptide(L)'
;MMTAFKARIYHSGDDSVALVAQTVLLYVFKNILKLLHPFMPFVTEEPWQALPNRREALIISSWPQTSLPRSTDLVKRFENLQALVIYVLDSSNPEC
;
A
#
# COMPACT_ATOMS: atom_id res chain seq x y z
N MET A 1 4.88 2.11 -8.26
CA MET A 1 3.79 1.60 -7.39
C MET A 1 2.91 2.71 -6.82
N MET A 2 3.47 3.82 -6.30
CA MET A 2 2.73 4.93 -5.69
C MET A 2 1.80 5.71 -6.66
N THR A 3 2.08 5.69 -7.97
CA THR A 3 1.29 6.36 -9.01
C THR A 3 -0.13 5.80 -9.19
N ALA A 4 -0.31 4.48 -9.03
CA ALA A 4 -1.62 3.83 -9.19
C ALA A 4 -2.62 4.28 -8.11
N PHE A 5 -2.14 4.51 -6.88
CA PHE A 5 -2.97 4.98 -5.78
C PHE A 5 -3.37 6.46 -5.96
N LYS A 6 -2.49 7.29 -6.51
CA LYS A 6 -2.79 8.71 -6.79
C LYS A 6 -3.99 8.89 -7.72
N ALA A 7 -4.09 8.06 -8.77
CA ALA A 7 -5.24 8.05 -9.66
C ALA A 7 -6.54 7.67 -8.95
N ARG A 8 -6.47 6.80 -7.94
CA ARG A 8 -7.64 6.31 -7.19
C ARG A 8 -8.15 7.31 -6.17
N ILE A 9 -7.27 8.07 -5.51
CA ILE A 9 -7.67 9.08 -4.51
C ILE A 9 -8.24 10.35 -5.17
N TYR A 10 -7.75 10.72 -6.36
CA TYR A 10 -8.25 11.89 -7.07
C TYR A 10 -9.60 11.67 -7.78
N HIS A 11 -10.00 10.41 -8.02
CA HIS A 11 -11.28 10.09 -8.66
C HIS A 11 -12.36 9.81 -7.59
N SER A 12 -12.79 10.87 -6.91
CA SER A 12 -13.73 10.87 -5.76
C SER A 12 -15.20 10.62 -6.13
N GLY A 13 -15.47 9.80 -7.15
CA GLY A 13 -16.83 9.52 -7.62
C GLY A 13 -17.44 8.21 -7.10
N ASP A 14 -16.64 7.36 -6.45
CA ASP A 14 -17.05 6.00 -6.07
C ASP A 14 -16.53 5.66 -4.66
N ASP A 15 -17.28 6.09 -3.64
CA ASP A 15 -16.91 5.99 -2.22
C ASP A 15 -16.61 4.55 -1.78
N SER A 16 -17.31 3.58 -2.39
CA SER A 16 -17.14 2.15 -2.13
C SER A 16 -15.73 1.66 -2.49
N VAL A 17 -15.19 2.17 -3.59
CA VAL A 17 -13.92 1.77 -4.16
C VAL A 17 -12.74 2.45 -3.46
N ALA A 18 -12.92 3.70 -3.03
CA ALA A 18 -11.94 4.43 -2.24
C ALA A 18 -11.71 3.77 -0.87
N LEU A 19 -12.79 3.29 -0.24
CA LEU A 19 -12.72 2.60 1.06
C LEU A 19 -11.94 1.27 0.98
N VAL A 20 -12.12 0.51 -0.10
CA VAL A 20 -11.35 -0.71 -0.36
C VAL A 20 -9.86 -0.39 -0.50
N ALA A 21 -9.51 0.63 -1.28
CA ALA A 21 -8.11 1.03 -1.47
C ALA A 21 -7.45 1.48 -0.15
N GLN A 22 -8.16 2.26 0.67
CA GLN A 22 -7.69 2.67 1.99
C GLN A 22 -7.51 1.48 2.93
N THR A 23 -8.44 0.52 2.93
CA THR A 23 -8.36 -0.68 3.76
C THR A 23 -7.16 -1.56 3.38
N VAL A 24 -6.92 -1.75 2.07
CA VAL A 24 -5.76 -2.50 1.58
C VAL A 24 -4.45 -1.78 1.92
N LEU A 25 -4.39 -0.46 1.75
CA LEU A 25 -3.21 0.34 2.12
C LEU A 25 -2.91 0.21 3.61
N LEU A 26 -3.93 0.33 4.46
CA LEU A 26 -3.80 0.20 5.91
C LEU A 26 -3.38 -1.21 6.32
N TYR A 27 -3.83 -2.25 5.61
CA TYR A 27 -3.37 -3.63 5.81
C TYR A 27 -1.87 -3.79 5.48
N VAL A 28 -1.43 -3.30 4.32
CA VAL A 28 -0.02 -3.39 3.90
C VAL A 28 0.88 -2.56 4.82
N PHE A 29 0.44 -1.34 5.19
CA PHE A 29 1.17 -0.45 6.10
C PHE A 29 1.39 -1.10 7.46
N LYS A 30 0.35 -1.74 8.04
CA LYS A 30 0.47 -2.50 9.29
C LYS A 30 1.50 -3.63 9.19
N ASN A 31 1.57 -4.34 8.05
CA ASN A 31 2.57 -5.39 7.85
C ASN A 31 3.98 -4.80 7.76
N ILE A 32 4.17 -3.67 7.05
CA ILE A 32 5.47 -2.99 6.98
C ILE A 32 5.94 -2.53 8.37
N LEU A 33 5.05 -1.96 9.19
CA LEU A 33 5.38 -1.58 10.57
C LEU A 33 5.86 -2.78 11.40
N LYS A 34 5.18 -3.93 11.30
CA LYS A 34 5.62 -5.17 11.98
C LYS A 34 6.98 -5.68 11.51
N LEU A 35 7.26 -5.58 10.21
CA LEU A 35 8.57 -5.96 9.64
C LEU A 35 9.69 -5.01 10.07
N LEU A 36 9.38 -3.73 10.26
CA LEU A 36 10.34 -2.68 10.59
C LEU A 36 10.57 -2.54 12.11
N HIS A 37 9.60 -2.94 12.94
CA HIS A 37 9.67 -2.85 14.40
C HIS A 37 10.94 -3.45 15.03
N PRO A 38 11.50 -4.59 14.56
CA PRO A 38 12.78 -5.12 15.07
C PRO A 38 13.98 -4.21 14.83
N PHE A 39 13.90 -3.30 13.85
CA PHE A 39 14.97 -2.38 13.51
C PHE A 39 14.77 -1.00 14.15
N MET A 40 13.52 -0.55 14.27
CA MET A 40 13.21 0.82 14.71
C MET A 40 11.94 0.88 15.58
N PRO A 41 11.98 0.35 16.81
CA PRO A 41 10.80 0.14 17.64
C PRO A 41 10.06 1.45 17.97
N PHE A 42 10.80 2.54 18.24
CA PHE A 42 10.19 3.82 18.67
C PHE A 42 9.44 4.55 17.55
N VAL A 43 9.97 4.54 16.32
CA VAL A 43 9.35 5.24 15.18
C VAL A 43 8.18 4.45 14.61
N THR A 44 8.16 3.12 14.78
CA THR A 44 7.01 2.31 14.34
C THR A 44 5.83 2.35 15.31
N GLU A 45 6.07 2.70 16.59
CA GLU A 45 5.02 2.75 17.62
C GLU A 45 4.13 4.01 17.49
N GLU A 46 4.71 5.16 17.13
CA GLU A 46 3.99 6.41 16.94
C GLU A 46 2.85 6.32 15.89
N PRO A 47 3.11 5.86 14.64
CA PRO A 47 2.05 5.67 13.65
C PRO A 47 1.14 4.47 13.98
N TRP A 48 1.58 3.51 14.81
CA TRP A 48 0.75 2.39 15.23
C TRP A 48 -0.34 2.81 16.22
N GLN A 49 -0.01 3.69 17.16
CA GLN A 49 -0.95 4.26 18.14
C GLN A 49 -1.94 5.23 17.48
N ALA A 50 -1.56 5.88 16.37
CA ALA A 50 -2.44 6.75 15.59
C ALA A 50 -3.56 5.98 14.83
N LEU A 51 -3.48 4.65 14.73
CA LEU A 51 -4.49 3.86 14.01
C LEU A 51 -5.73 3.57 14.87
N PRO A 52 -6.94 3.67 14.29
CA PRO A 52 -8.17 3.37 15.01
C PRO A 52 -8.22 1.90 15.47
N ASN A 53 -8.69 1.67 16.69
CA ASN A 53 -8.85 0.36 17.35
C ASN A 53 -7.55 -0.43 17.65
N ARG A 54 -6.42 0.24 17.91
CA ARG A 54 -5.18 -0.42 18.37
C ARG A 54 -4.86 -0.02 19.81
N ARG A 55 -5.18 -0.91 20.76
CA ARG A 55 -4.88 -0.76 22.20
C ARG A 55 -3.64 -1.52 22.66
N GLU A 56 -3.09 -2.38 21.80
CA GLU A 56 -1.96 -3.24 22.12
C GLU A 56 -0.70 -2.77 21.40
N ALA A 57 0.43 -2.76 22.11
CA ALA A 57 1.73 -2.36 21.59
C ALA A 57 2.16 -3.23 20.41
N LEU A 58 2.85 -2.65 19.42
CA LEU A 58 3.26 -3.35 18.20
C LEU A 58 4.14 -4.58 18.51
N ILE A 59 4.90 -4.51 19.62
CA ILE A 59 5.76 -5.58 20.14
C ILE A 59 5.00 -6.86 20.55
N ILE A 60 3.71 -6.77 20.88
CA ILE A 60 2.85 -7.90 21.26
C ILE A 60 2.14 -8.48 20.03
N SER A 61 2.15 -7.75 18.92
CA SER A 61 1.42 -8.14 17.73
C SER A 61 2.06 -9.36 17.04
N SER A 62 1.22 -10.30 16.60
CA SER A 62 1.68 -11.49 15.90
C SER A 62 2.36 -11.15 14.57
N TRP A 63 3.43 -11.89 14.24
CA TRP A 63 4.09 -11.78 12.94
C TRP A 63 3.10 -12.05 11.80
N PRO A 64 3.15 -11.28 10.69
CA PRO A 64 2.26 -11.49 9.56
C PRO A 64 2.49 -12.86 8.93
N GLN A 65 1.42 -13.64 8.77
CA GLN A 65 1.47 -14.91 8.05
C GLN A 65 1.40 -14.65 6.54
N THR A 66 2.25 -15.33 5.78
CA THR A 66 2.41 -15.17 4.32
C THR A 66 1.40 -15.98 3.50
N SER A 67 0.27 -16.40 4.08
CA SER A 67 -0.69 -17.33 3.45
C SER A 67 -1.64 -16.69 2.42
N LEU A 68 -1.33 -15.48 1.94
CA LEU A 68 -2.19 -14.82 0.95
C LEU A 68 -2.09 -15.50 -0.42
N PRO A 69 -3.24 -15.74 -1.10
CA PRO A 69 -3.23 -16.30 -2.45
C PRO A 69 -2.56 -15.31 -3.42
N ARG A 70 -1.43 -15.74 -4.00
CA ARG A 70 -0.68 -14.96 -4.98
C ARG A 70 -1.04 -15.40 -6.40
N SER A 71 -1.81 -14.60 -7.13
CA SER A 71 -2.05 -14.81 -8.56
C SER A 71 -0.95 -14.16 -9.39
N THR A 72 -0.19 -14.96 -10.13
CA THR A 72 0.88 -14.48 -11.02
C THR A 72 0.32 -13.72 -12.21
N ASP A 73 -0.88 -14.07 -12.68
CA ASP A 73 -1.57 -13.40 -13.80
C ASP A 73 -1.93 -11.95 -13.47
N LEU A 74 -2.44 -11.70 -12.26
CA LEU A 74 -2.79 -10.35 -11.81
C LEU A 74 -1.56 -9.47 -11.64
N VAL A 75 -0.45 -10.05 -11.17
CA VAL A 75 0.84 -9.35 -11.07
C VAL A 75 1.32 -8.92 -12.45
N LYS A 76 1.33 -9.83 -13.43
CA LYS A 76 1.74 -9.52 -14.82
C LYS A 76 0.86 -8.45 -15.46
N ARG A 77 -0.47 -8.53 -15.28
CA ARG A 77 -1.40 -7.51 -15.80
C ARG A 77 -1.10 -6.14 -15.22
N PHE A 78 -0.82 -6.08 -13.92
CA PHE A 78 -0.47 -4.83 -13.26
C PHE A 78 0.86 -4.26 -13.73
N GLU A 79 1.89 -5.10 -13.91
CA GLU A 79 3.19 -4.70 -14.47
C GLU A 79 3.04 -4.11 -15.88
N ASN A 80 2.26 -4.76 -16.75
CA ASN A 80 1.98 -4.26 -18.09
C ASN A 80 1.29 -2.88 -18.06
N LEU A 81 0.32 -2.68 -17.15
CA LEU A 81 -0.35 -1.38 -16.99
C LEU A 81 0.62 -0.30 -16.51
N GLN A 82 1.51 -0.62 -15.57
CA GLN A 82 2.52 0.32 -15.12
C GLN A 82 3.47 0.72 -16.23
N ALA A 83 3.93 -0.25 -17.04
CA ALA A 83 4.80 0.01 -18.18
C ALA A 83 4.12 0.94 -19.20
N LEU A 84 2.84 0.70 -19.51
CA LEU A 84 2.08 1.56 -20.43
C LEU A 84 1.90 2.99 -19.89
N VAL A 85 1.59 3.14 -18.61
CA VAL A 85 1.43 4.48 -18.00
C VAL A 85 2.76 5.24 -18.00
N ILE A 86 3.87 4.58 -17.67
CA ILE A 86 5.20 5.20 -17.70
C ILE A 86 5.54 5.62 -19.13
N TYR A 87 5.29 4.76 -20.12
CA TYR A 87 5.53 5.05 -21.53
C TYR A 87 4.73 6.27 -22.03
N VAL A 88 3.45 6.37 -21.67
CA VAL A 88 2.61 7.52 -22.07
C VAL A 88 3.08 8.81 -21.41
N LEU A 89 3.47 8.76 -20.13
CA LEU A 89 4.01 9.91 -19.42
C LEU A 89 5.33 10.39 -20.02
N ASP A 90 6.21 9.46 -20.41
CA ASP A 90 7.49 9.74 -21.07
C ASP A 90 7.27 10.37 -22.46
N SER A 91 6.37 9.79 -23.27
CA SER A 91 5.99 10.34 -24.57
C SER A 91 5.29 11.71 -24.50
N SER A 92 4.72 12.08 -23.35
CA SER A 92 4.02 13.36 -23.15
C SER A 92 4.93 14.46 -22.61
N ASN A 93 6.16 14.13 -22.19
CA ASN A 93 7.16 15.08 -21.72
C ASN A 93 8.42 15.01 -22.60
N PRO A 94 8.35 15.55 -23.84
CA PRO A 94 9.44 15.41 -24.82
C PRO A 94 10.69 16.24 -24.51
N GLU A 95 10.73 16.97 -23.39
CA GLU A 95 11.94 17.67 -22.94
C GLU A 95 12.75 16.82 -21.96
N CYS A 96 13.45 15.84 -22.54
CA CYS A 96 14.76 15.34 -22.13
C CYS A 96 15.53 14.96 -23.41
#